data_AF-A0A094CS43-F1
#
_entry.id   AF-A0A094CS43-F1
#
_cell.length_a   1.000
_cell.length_b   1.000
_cell.length_c   1.000
_cell.angle_alpha   90.00
_cell.angle_beta   90.00
_cell.angle_gamma   90.00
#
_symmetry.space_group_name_H-M   'P 1'
#
loop_
_entity.id
_entity.type
_entity.pdbx_description
1 polymer ?
#
loop_
_entity_poly.entity_id
_entity_poly.type
_entity_poly.pdbx_seq_one_letter_code
_entity_poly.pdbx_strand_id
1 'polypeptide(L)'
;MKFPPKPWGTSGNPLEHLKSLGKALKESSSPEGEGQAKQTGNWNPQLHFVWGMIVDQYVAGARSGDEDVADEFEKFWKVAVDENLFSASASRERKFWGFLLFQKMLTDASDYKELLVSVFSPNLVRCLINHMSQEDRFLHRAAEKSLRTVQQMVEAHPHTIPTVLSKLIGGNGFYNFDQVTKTKTIDKMLGWASGKDAEAVVEILLKPALKIEGCESDKDAETRRQCFGDYLLSMIRRVNVTDESVDATWVKTTGLPTFGRLAYSKKHLKCKPELSEASRTMFRGRLTSAFAHLISDPKGFSYPIELLQSVKTDAVEMDDEVEAAKEKALATMEKLLKKTKKATESEKISLEALALLYALVIFQLLNGESDAASVLDELKLCYDKLIRGKEDEEGQDVSQVLVEILLSLMSRSSLLLRKVAQHVFTAFACEITAEGLALMTDVLSASESAKGQQALFDQNDDEEHDHDDEDGSDSDELDSDVEMISANGDADDAAGDGEDADMAALDKALAAALDTHRLDEDAAAESDSESDADMSDSEMLQLDEKLVEIFAARKKAPNKKQEAKDARANVVNLKNR
;
A
#
# COMPACT_ATOMS: atom_id res chain seq x y z
N MET A 1 39.88 -41.53 -23.61
CA MET A 1 40.02 -40.42 -22.65
C MET A 1 40.95 -40.87 -21.53
N LYS A 2 42.11 -40.22 -21.34
CA LYS A 2 42.89 -40.37 -20.11
C LYS A 2 42.25 -39.45 -19.08
N PHE A 3 41.54 -40.00 -18.11
CA PHE A 3 41.09 -39.21 -16.95
C PHE A 3 42.33 -38.77 -16.17
N PRO A 4 42.37 -37.52 -15.66
CA PRO A 4 43.48 -37.08 -14.82
C PRO A 4 43.62 -38.01 -13.60
N PRO A 5 44.84 -38.27 -13.10
CA PRO A 5 45.02 -39.04 -11.89
C PRO A 5 44.43 -38.25 -10.72
N LYS A 6 43.30 -38.72 -10.18
CA LYS A 6 42.56 -38.13 -9.06
C LYS A 6 41.93 -36.75 -9.36
N PRO A 7 40.85 -36.68 -10.17
CA PRO A 7 40.13 -35.42 -10.44
C PRO A 7 39.57 -34.76 -9.18
N TRP A 8 39.42 -35.52 -8.10
CA TRP A 8 38.87 -35.13 -6.80
C TRP A 8 39.89 -35.24 -5.66
N GLY A 9 41.18 -35.07 -5.96
CA GLY A 9 42.22 -35.08 -4.94
C GLY A 9 42.41 -36.44 -4.24
N THR A 10 43.04 -36.41 -3.06
CA THR A 10 43.40 -37.63 -2.31
C THR A 10 42.23 -38.28 -1.58
N SER A 11 41.20 -37.51 -1.21
CA SER A 11 39.97 -37.99 -0.57
C SER A 11 39.02 -38.67 -1.57
N GLY A 12 39.08 -38.27 -2.85
CA GLY A 12 38.14 -38.76 -3.87
C GLY A 12 36.75 -38.12 -3.77
N ASN A 13 36.54 -37.17 -2.85
CA ASN A 13 35.27 -36.51 -2.59
C ASN A 13 35.11 -35.26 -3.49
N PRO A 14 34.14 -35.23 -4.42
CA PRO A 14 33.93 -34.08 -5.29
C PRO A 14 33.51 -32.80 -4.56
N LEU A 15 32.89 -32.91 -3.38
CA LEU A 15 32.42 -31.77 -2.59
C LEU A 15 33.57 -30.95 -1.99
N GLU A 16 34.74 -31.57 -1.79
CA GLU A 16 35.97 -30.87 -1.36
C GLU A 16 36.60 -30.05 -2.50
N HIS A 17 36.14 -30.24 -3.74
CA HIS A 17 36.69 -29.62 -4.94
C HIS A 17 35.61 -28.92 -5.78
N LEU A 18 34.84 -28.03 -5.15
CA LEU A 18 33.68 -27.33 -5.73
C LEU A 18 33.91 -26.68 -7.11
N LYS A 19 35.11 -26.12 -7.36
CA LYS A 19 35.43 -25.53 -8.68
C LYS A 19 35.51 -26.58 -9.78
N SER A 20 36.16 -27.71 -9.50
CA SER A 20 36.25 -28.85 -10.43
C SER A 20 34.88 -29.49 -10.63
N LEU A 21 34.08 -29.57 -9.56
CA LEU A 21 32.72 -30.09 -9.59
C LEU A 21 31.82 -29.21 -10.46
N GLY A 22 31.84 -27.89 -10.24
CA GLY A 22 31.11 -26.94 -11.07
C GLY A 22 31.50 -27.04 -12.56
N LYS A 23 32.79 -27.22 -12.88
CA LYS A 23 33.22 -27.47 -14.27
C LYS A 23 32.66 -28.78 -14.83
N ALA A 24 32.64 -29.85 -14.06
CA ALA A 24 32.09 -31.14 -14.49
C ALA A 24 30.57 -31.09 -14.69
N LEU A 25 29.85 -30.34 -13.85
CA LEU A 25 28.40 -30.17 -13.90
C LEU A 25 27.92 -29.24 -15.02
N LYS A 26 28.82 -28.56 -15.74
CA LYS A 26 28.46 -27.68 -16.86
C LYS A 26 27.87 -28.43 -18.07
N GLU A 27 28.06 -29.76 -18.16
CA GLU A 27 27.72 -30.61 -19.33
C GLU A 27 28.14 -30.03 -20.69
N SER A 28 29.01 -29.01 -20.72
CA SER A 28 29.43 -28.37 -21.96
C SER A 28 30.64 -29.11 -22.50
N SER A 29 30.44 -29.84 -23.59
CA SER A 29 31.47 -30.09 -24.59
C SER A 29 31.86 -28.77 -25.27
N SER A 30 32.51 -27.87 -24.53
CA SER A 30 33.21 -26.71 -25.10
C SER A 30 34.66 -26.78 -24.64
N PRO A 31 35.62 -26.87 -25.58
CA PRO A 31 37.02 -27.03 -25.25
C PRO A 31 37.54 -25.72 -24.64
N GLU A 32 37.88 -25.72 -23.36
CA GLU A 32 38.87 -24.76 -22.82
C GLU A 32 40.27 -25.18 -23.31
N GLY A 33 40.47 -25.15 -24.63
CA GLY A 33 41.73 -25.46 -25.29
C GLY A 33 41.73 -24.92 -26.71
N GLU A 34 42.76 -24.14 -27.06
CA GLU A 34 43.00 -23.64 -28.41
C GLU A 34 43.09 -24.81 -29.40
N GLY A 35 42.00 -25.07 -30.11
CA GLY A 35 41.92 -26.16 -31.08
C GLY A 35 40.52 -26.29 -31.65
N GLN A 36 40.37 -25.88 -32.91
CA GLN A 36 39.14 -25.98 -33.69
C GLN A 36 38.58 -27.42 -33.72
N ALA A 37 37.35 -27.61 -33.25
CA ALA A 37 36.40 -28.58 -33.83
C ALA A 37 34.97 -28.29 -33.35
N LYS A 38 34.07 -28.03 -34.31
CA LYS A 38 32.63 -27.89 -34.15
C LYS A 38 32.00 -29.21 -33.72
N GLN A 39 31.42 -29.27 -32.52
CA GLN A 39 30.31 -30.19 -32.24
C GLN A 39 29.36 -29.50 -31.27
N THR A 40 28.19 -29.10 -31.78
CA THR A 40 27.02 -28.73 -30.98
C THR A 40 26.62 -29.95 -30.17
N GLY A 41 27.00 -29.97 -28.89
CA GLY A 41 26.51 -30.96 -27.93
C GLY A 41 24.98 -30.90 -27.88
N ASN A 42 24.35 -32.07 -27.94
CA ASN A 42 22.91 -32.23 -27.97
C ASN A 42 22.33 -31.74 -26.62
N TRP A 43 21.87 -30.48 -26.57
CA TRP A 43 21.33 -29.90 -25.33
C TRP A 43 20.13 -30.72 -24.84
N ASN A 44 20.17 -31.12 -23.57
CA ASN A 44 19.08 -31.83 -22.91
C ASN A 44 18.28 -30.86 -22.02
N PRO A 45 16.96 -30.70 -22.24
CA PRO A 45 16.13 -29.88 -21.37
C PRO A 45 15.93 -30.47 -19.96
N GLN A 46 16.27 -31.73 -19.71
CA GLN A 46 16.15 -32.35 -18.40
C GLN A 46 17.38 -32.08 -17.52
N LEU A 47 17.13 -31.86 -16.23
CA LEU A 47 18.18 -31.74 -15.22
C LEU A 47 18.85 -33.11 -15.00
N HIS A 48 20.18 -33.15 -15.09
CA HIS A 48 20.93 -34.39 -14.86
C HIS A 48 20.72 -34.94 -13.44
N PHE A 49 20.55 -36.26 -13.31
CA PHE A 49 20.20 -36.93 -12.05
C PHE A 49 21.23 -36.70 -10.90
N VAL A 50 22.49 -36.42 -11.25
CA VAL A 50 23.56 -36.10 -10.28
C VAL A 50 23.23 -34.90 -9.39
N TRP A 51 22.49 -33.91 -9.90
CA TRP A 51 22.06 -32.78 -9.08
C TRP A 51 21.17 -33.24 -7.91
N GLY A 52 20.30 -34.23 -8.15
CA GLY A 52 19.49 -34.83 -7.09
C GLY A 52 20.37 -35.46 -6.02
N MET A 53 21.32 -36.31 -6.41
CA MET A 53 22.21 -36.98 -5.45
C MET A 53 23.05 -36.03 -4.59
N ILE A 54 23.59 -34.96 -5.19
CA ILE A 54 24.37 -33.97 -4.44
C ILE A 54 23.49 -33.27 -3.40
N VAL A 55 22.29 -32.86 -3.83
CA VAL A 55 21.32 -32.18 -2.97
C VAL A 55 20.87 -33.12 -1.84
N ASP A 56 20.56 -34.38 -2.12
CA ASP A 56 20.15 -35.38 -1.14
C ASP A 56 21.22 -35.61 -0.05
N GLN A 57 22.50 -35.49 -0.40
CA GLN A 57 23.60 -35.60 0.56
C GLN A 57 23.60 -34.45 1.57
N TYR A 58 23.39 -33.20 1.12
CA TYR A 58 23.29 -32.05 2.01
C TYR A 58 22.03 -32.12 2.89
N VAL A 59 20.91 -32.64 2.36
CA VAL A 59 19.70 -32.89 3.15
C VAL A 59 19.94 -33.92 4.23
N ALA A 60 20.63 -35.02 3.90
CA ALA A 60 20.96 -36.05 4.88
C ALA A 60 21.85 -35.49 6.00
N GLY A 61 22.81 -34.63 5.67
CA GLY A 61 23.63 -33.89 6.65
C GLY A 61 22.78 -33.00 7.55
N ALA A 62 21.90 -32.17 6.97
CA ALA A 62 20.99 -31.30 7.72
C ALA A 62 20.06 -32.10 8.65
N ARG A 63 19.49 -33.21 8.18
CA ARG A 63 18.66 -34.11 9.01
C ARG A 63 19.45 -34.79 10.13
N SER A 64 20.75 -34.97 9.96
CA SER A 64 21.62 -35.56 10.98
C SER A 64 22.06 -34.56 12.07
N GLY A 65 21.72 -33.28 11.92
CA GLY A 65 22.10 -32.21 12.86
C GLY A 65 23.54 -31.76 12.71
N ASP A 66 24.12 -31.90 11.51
CA ASP A 66 25.45 -31.37 11.20
C ASP A 66 25.40 -29.84 11.12
N GLU A 67 26.03 -29.16 12.08
CA GLU A 67 26.00 -27.69 12.20
C GLU A 67 26.72 -26.99 11.02
N ASP A 68 27.68 -27.65 10.37
CA ASP A 68 28.47 -27.05 9.29
C ASP A 68 27.79 -27.19 7.90
N VAL A 69 26.78 -28.06 7.78
CA VAL A 69 26.19 -28.43 6.48
C VAL A 69 25.55 -27.25 5.75
N ALA A 70 24.98 -26.29 6.48
CA ALA A 70 24.35 -25.11 5.89
C ALA A 70 25.40 -24.19 5.23
N ASP A 71 26.54 -23.99 5.89
CA ASP A 71 27.67 -23.21 5.40
C ASP A 71 28.35 -23.91 4.21
N GLU A 72 28.50 -25.23 4.28
CA GLU A 72 29.01 -26.03 3.17
C GLU A 72 28.09 -25.99 1.96
N PHE A 73 26.78 -26.09 2.19
CA PHE A 73 25.78 -25.97 1.14
C PHE A 73 25.76 -24.57 0.53
N GLU A 74 25.90 -23.51 1.33
CA GLU A 74 26.01 -22.14 0.80
C GLU A 74 27.22 -21.99 -0.13
N LYS A 75 28.39 -22.51 0.29
CA LYS A 75 29.61 -22.52 -0.54
C LYS A 75 29.40 -23.32 -1.83
N PHE A 76 28.78 -24.49 -1.74
CA PHE A 76 28.44 -25.31 -2.90
C PHE A 76 27.50 -24.56 -3.84
N TRP A 77 26.39 -24.03 -3.34
CA TRP A 77 25.39 -23.34 -4.15
C TRP A 77 26.01 -22.12 -4.84
N LYS A 78 26.79 -21.33 -4.11
CA LYS A 78 27.51 -20.19 -4.68
C LYS A 78 28.41 -20.59 -5.85
N VAL A 79 29.26 -21.60 -5.68
CA VAL A 79 30.26 -21.97 -6.71
C VAL A 79 29.65 -22.78 -7.85
N ALA A 80 28.81 -23.76 -7.54
CA ALA A 80 28.32 -24.73 -8.50
C ALA A 80 27.05 -24.25 -9.23
N VAL A 81 26.24 -23.39 -8.61
CA VAL A 81 24.96 -22.91 -9.15
C VAL A 81 25.02 -21.42 -9.47
N ASP A 82 25.27 -20.55 -8.50
CA ASP A 82 25.14 -19.10 -8.69
C ASP A 82 26.21 -18.52 -9.64
N GLU A 83 27.49 -18.78 -9.37
CA GLU A 83 28.63 -18.31 -10.17
C GLU A 83 28.84 -19.12 -11.46
N ASN A 84 28.05 -20.17 -11.67
CA ASN A 84 28.24 -21.12 -12.77
C ASN A 84 27.04 -21.16 -13.73
N LEU A 85 25.85 -21.50 -13.22
CA LEU A 85 24.61 -21.58 -14.00
C LEU A 85 23.97 -20.20 -14.22
N PHE A 86 24.14 -19.28 -13.26
CA PHE A 86 23.56 -17.94 -13.32
C PHE A 86 24.57 -16.81 -13.59
N SER A 87 25.83 -17.15 -13.89
CA SER A 87 26.85 -16.14 -14.19
C SER A 87 26.44 -15.25 -15.37
N ALA A 88 27.01 -14.04 -15.43
CA ALA A 88 26.74 -13.10 -16.53
C ALA A 88 27.07 -13.70 -17.91
N SER A 89 28.09 -14.56 -17.98
CA SER A 89 28.51 -15.29 -19.19
C SER A 89 27.87 -16.67 -19.34
N ALA A 90 26.92 -17.04 -18.48
CA ALA A 90 26.18 -18.29 -18.59
C ALA A 90 25.25 -18.27 -19.80
N SER A 91 25.20 -19.40 -20.51
CA SER A 91 24.31 -19.56 -21.67
C SER A 91 22.86 -19.69 -21.21
N ARG A 92 21.91 -19.54 -22.15
CA ARG A 92 20.47 -19.61 -21.85
C ARG A 92 20.08 -20.98 -21.30
N GLU A 93 20.70 -22.01 -21.84
CA GLU A 93 20.58 -23.41 -21.44
C GLU A 93 21.00 -23.63 -19.99
N ARG A 94 22.15 -23.04 -19.59
CA ARG A 94 22.67 -23.16 -18.23
C ARG A 94 21.78 -22.45 -17.22
N LYS A 95 21.32 -21.24 -17.55
CA LYS A 95 20.34 -20.50 -16.73
C LYS A 95 19.02 -21.25 -16.61
N PHE A 96 18.57 -21.91 -17.68
CA PHE A 96 17.39 -22.76 -17.66
C PHE A 96 17.54 -23.96 -16.70
N TRP A 97 18.67 -24.68 -16.74
CA TRP A 97 18.96 -25.72 -15.75
C TRP A 97 19.03 -25.19 -14.32
N GLY A 98 19.59 -24.00 -14.14
CA GLY A 98 19.56 -23.30 -12.85
C GLY A 98 18.13 -23.09 -12.35
N PHE A 99 17.21 -22.66 -13.21
CA PHE A 99 15.79 -22.52 -12.83
C PHE A 99 15.12 -23.87 -12.54
N LEU A 100 15.44 -24.94 -13.28
CA LEU A 100 14.91 -26.27 -12.97
C LEU A 100 15.41 -26.79 -11.62
N LEU A 101 16.69 -26.58 -11.32
CA LEU A 101 17.25 -26.94 -10.02
C LEU A 101 16.58 -26.14 -8.90
N PHE A 102 16.43 -24.82 -9.07
CA PHE A 102 15.72 -23.96 -8.12
C PHE A 102 14.28 -24.42 -7.88
N GLN A 103 13.51 -24.70 -8.94
CA GLN A 103 12.15 -25.23 -8.84
C GLN A 103 12.10 -26.56 -8.08
N LYS A 104 13.06 -27.46 -8.34
CA LYS A 104 13.17 -28.73 -7.64
C LYS A 104 13.39 -28.53 -6.14
N MET A 105 14.36 -27.68 -5.77
CA MET A 105 14.65 -27.35 -4.36
C MET A 105 13.43 -26.81 -3.61
N LEU A 106 12.57 -26.06 -4.28
CA LEU A 106 11.36 -25.48 -3.68
C LEU A 106 10.20 -26.47 -3.56
N THR A 107 10.12 -27.47 -4.44
CA THR A 107 9.03 -28.46 -4.42
C THR A 107 9.18 -29.41 -3.23
N ASP A 108 10.42 -29.71 -2.84
CA ASP A 108 10.75 -30.62 -1.75
C ASP A 108 11.05 -29.88 -0.43
N ALA A 109 10.70 -28.58 -0.33
CA ALA A 109 11.18 -27.61 0.67
C ALA A 109 11.06 -28.00 2.16
N SER A 110 10.14 -28.89 2.52
CA SER A 110 10.00 -29.42 3.89
C SER A 110 11.29 -30.05 4.41
N ASP A 111 12.13 -30.57 3.50
CA ASP A 111 13.39 -31.23 3.80
C ASP A 111 14.60 -30.28 3.82
N TYR A 112 14.42 -29.02 3.42
CA TYR A 112 15.50 -28.06 3.13
C TYR A 112 15.45 -26.81 4.00
N LYS A 113 14.78 -26.85 5.15
CA LYS A 113 14.44 -25.64 5.93
C LYS A 113 15.64 -24.73 6.20
N GLU A 114 16.78 -25.30 6.61
CA GLU A 114 18.01 -24.55 6.89
C GLU A 114 18.78 -24.15 5.61
N LEU A 115 18.60 -24.92 4.54
CA LEU A 115 19.29 -24.73 3.25
C LEU A 115 18.57 -23.71 2.35
N LEU A 116 17.29 -23.45 2.60
CA LEU A 116 16.42 -22.60 1.79
C LEU A 116 16.98 -21.19 1.61
N VAL A 117 17.64 -20.65 2.64
CA VAL A 117 18.26 -19.32 2.65
C VAL A 117 19.29 -19.17 1.53
N SER A 118 20.09 -20.21 1.29
CA SER A 118 21.22 -20.21 0.35
C SER A 118 20.77 -20.33 -1.11
N VAL A 119 19.57 -20.88 -1.34
CA VAL A 119 19.00 -21.10 -2.67
C VAL A 119 18.65 -19.77 -3.36
N PHE A 120 18.30 -18.73 -2.61
CA PHE A 120 18.03 -17.38 -3.13
C PHE A 120 19.31 -16.54 -3.29
N SER A 121 20.19 -17.01 -4.18
CA SER A 121 21.52 -16.46 -4.40
C SER A 121 21.53 -15.21 -5.30
N PRO A 122 22.61 -14.40 -5.28
CA PRO A 122 22.64 -13.08 -5.94
C PRO A 122 22.37 -13.10 -7.44
N ASN A 123 23.07 -13.95 -8.18
CA ASN A 123 22.92 -14.00 -9.62
C ASN A 123 21.59 -14.64 -10.02
N LEU A 124 21.10 -15.61 -9.24
CA LEU A 124 19.78 -16.21 -9.42
C LEU A 124 18.67 -15.15 -9.29
N VAL A 125 18.63 -14.41 -8.18
CA VAL A 125 17.58 -13.39 -7.95
C VAL A 125 17.66 -12.29 -9.01
N ARG A 126 18.85 -11.83 -9.38
CA ARG A 126 19.03 -10.88 -10.49
C ARG A 126 18.55 -11.47 -11.81
N CYS A 127 18.85 -12.74 -12.10
CA CYS A 127 18.41 -13.42 -13.31
C CYS A 127 16.87 -13.56 -13.34
N LEU A 128 16.25 -13.85 -12.20
CA LEU A 128 14.81 -13.91 -12.02
C LEU A 128 14.17 -12.56 -12.34
N ILE A 129 14.63 -11.49 -11.69
CA ILE A 129 14.11 -10.13 -11.91
C ILE A 129 14.28 -9.71 -13.37
N ASN A 130 15.47 -9.93 -13.92
CA ASN A 130 15.75 -9.61 -15.31
C ASN A 130 14.82 -10.33 -16.27
N HIS A 131 14.53 -11.61 -16.08
CA HIS A 131 13.66 -12.35 -17.01
C HIS A 131 12.16 -12.09 -16.77
N MET A 132 11.78 -11.58 -15.59
CA MET A 132 10.40 -11.19 -15.31
C MET A 132 10.04 -9.79 -15.80
N SER A 133 11.02 -8.87 -15.93
CA SER A 133 10.72 -7.47 -16.27
C SER A 133 10.12 -7.27 -17.68
N GLN A 134 10.37 -8.20 -18.61
CA GLN A 134 9.86 -8.18 -19.98
C GLN A 134 9.51 -9.59 -20.46
N GLU A 135 8.34 -9.74 -21.08
CA GLU A 135 7.78 -11.04 -21.49
C GLU A 135 8.46 -11.67 -22.72
N ASP A 136 9.07 -10.85 -23.58
CA ASP A 136 9.78 -11.27 -24.78
C ASP A 136 11.12 -11.95 -24.49
N ARG A 137 11.58 -11.89 -23.24
CA ARG A 137 12.85 -12.50 -22.82
C ARG A 137 12.75 -14.02 -22.89
N PHE A 138 13.78 -14.62 -23.49
CA PHE A 138 13.81 -16.07 -23.77
C PHE A 138 13.48 -16.98 -22.57
N LEU A 139 13.93 -16.65 -21.36
CA LEU A 139 13.69 -17.44 -20.14
C LEU A 139 12.53 -16.93 -19.29
N HIS A 140 11.68 -16.03 -19.81
CA HIS A 140 10.55 -15.45 -19.07
C HIS A 140 9.65 -16.55 -18.48
N ARG A 141 9.21 -17.52 -19.29
CA ARG A 141 8.37 -18.64 -18.81
C ARG A 141 9.03 -19.48 -17.71
N ALA A 142 10.35 -19.65 -17.76
CA ALA A 142 11.08 -20.39 -16.72
C ALA A 142 11.18 -19.58 -15.42
N ALA A 143 11.40 -18.27 -15.52
CA ALA A 143 11.39 -17.35 -14.38
C ALA A 143 9.99 -17.27 -13.76
N GLU A 144 8.95 -17.14 -14.58
CA GLU A 144 7.55 -17.08 -14.14
C GLU A 144 7.14 -18.37 -13.42
N LYS A 145 7.47 -19.53 -14.00
CA LYS A 145 7.24 -20.82 -13.34
C LYS A 145 7.98 -20.91 -12.00
N SER A 146 9.22 -20.40 -11.93
CA SER A 146 10.00 -20.38 -10.68
C SER A 146 9.30 -19.54 -9.60
N LEU A 147 8.77 -18.37 -9.95
CA LEU A 147 7.97 -17.54 -9.02
C LEU A 147 6.67 -18.22 -8.60
N ARG A 148 5.99 -18.90 -9.51
CA ARG A 148 4.81 -19.71 -9.16
C ARG A 148 5.16 -20.84 -8.19
N THR A 149 6.30 -21.51 -8.38
CA THR A 149 6.77 -22.54 -7.44
C THR A 149 7.12 -21.94 -6.07
N VAL A 150 7.70 -20.73 -6.00
CA VAL A 150 7.89 -20.01 -4.73
C VAL A 150 6.55 -19.78 -4.04
N GLN A 151 5.53 -19.28 -4.76
CA GLN A 151 4.19 -19.05 -4.20
C GLN A 151 3.56 -20.34 -3.68
N GLN A 152 3.62 -21.43 -4.44
CA GLN A 152 3.09 -22.74 -4.04
C GLN A 152 3.78 -23.29 -2.78
N MET A 153 5.11 -23.17 -2.70
CA MET A 153 5.87 -23.62 -1.54
C MET A 153 5.47 -22.84 -0.29
N VAL A 154 5.37 -21.51 -0.41
CA VAL A 154 5.00 -20.60 0.67
C VAL A 154 3.56 -20.80 1.13
N GLU A 155 2.63 -21.03 0.19
CA GLU A 155 1.24 -21.35 0.50
C GLU A 155 1.13 -22.68 1.28
N ALA A 156 1.91 -23.70 0.90
CA ALA A 156 1.96 -24.97 1.62
C ALA A 156 2.69 -24.85 2.98
N HIS A 157 3.65 -23.93 3.12
CA HIS A 157 4.47 -23.76 4.31
C HIS A 157 4.63 -22.26 4.70
N PRO A 158 3.59 -21.62 5.27
CA PRO A 158 3.59 -20.18 5.55
C PRO A 158 4.72 -19.69 6.48
N HIS A 159 5.24 -20.56 7.35
CA HIS A 159 6.39 -20.26 8.22
C HIS A 159 7.70 -19.94 7.47
N THR A 160 7.74 -20.20 6.17
CA THR A 160 8.89 -19.86 5.31
C THR A 160 8.83 -18.43 4.75
N ILE A 161 7.68 -17.75 4.86
CA ILE A 161 7.46 -16.38 4.32
C ILE A 161 8.55 -15.42 4.81
N PRO A 162 8.88 -15.31 6.11
CA PRO A 162 9.90 -14.37 6.58
C PRO A 162 11.25 -14.60 5.88
N THR A 163 11.65 -15.86 5.73
CA THR A 163 12.90 -16.25 5.08
C THR A 163 12.92 -15.86 3.61
N VAL A 164 11.90 -16.29 2.85
CA VAL A 164 11.82 -16.00 1.41
C VAL A 164 11.71 -14.51 1.15
N LEU A 165 10.84 -13.83 1.89
CA LEU A 165 10.62 -12.39 1.77
C LEU A 165 11.93 -11.63 1.92
N SER A 166 12.71 -11.93 2.98
CA SER A 166 13.99 -11.27 3.23
C SER A 166 14.98 -11.35 2.06
N LYS A 167 14.91 -12.41 1.26
CA LYS A 167 15.78 -12.64 0.10
C LYS A 167 15.28 -12.00 -1.20
N LEU A 168 13.97 -11.80 -1.32
CA LEU A 168 13.37 -11.16 -2.49
C LEU A 168 13.36 -9.62 -2.39
N ILE A 169 13.20 -9.08 -1.17
CA ILE A 169 13.15 -7.62 -0.96
C ILE A 169 14.48 -7.02 -0.49
N GLY A 170 15.36 -7.84 0.09
CA GLY A 170 16.63 -7.44 0.67
C GLY A 170 17.84 -8.03 -0.06
N GLY A 171 19.01 -7.43 0.18
CA GLY A 171 20.30 -7.90 -0.35
C GLY A 171 20.37 -7.91 -1.87
N ASN A 172 19.93 -9.02 -2.48
CA ASN A 172 20.04 -9.32 -3.90
C ASN A 172 18.81 -8.94 -4.73
N GLY A 173 17.70 -8.64 -4.08
CA GLY A 173 16.44 -8.27 -4.72
C GLY A 173 16.16 -6.76 -4.69
N PHE A 174 14.90 -6.40 -4.91
CA PHE A 174 14.42 -5.02 -4.83
C PHE A 174 13.22 -4.96 -3.91
N TYR A 175 13.12 -3.92 -3.09
CA TYR A 175 11.99 -3.79 -2.16
C TYR A 175 10.64 -3.67 -2.88
N ASN A 176 10.61 -2.95 -4.00
CA ASN A 176 9.47 -2.90 -4.92
C ASN A 176 9.50 -4.08 -5.92
N PHE A 177 9.80 -5.29 -5.43
CA PHE A 177 9.98 -6.50 -6.24
C PHE A 177 8.83 -6.71 -7.22
N ASP A 178 7.60 -6.61 -6.74
CA ASP A 178 6.38 -6.81 -7.53
C ASP A 178 6.26 -5.80 -8.68
N GLN A 179 6.65 -4.54 -8.45
CA GLN A 179 6.67 -3.51 -9.49
C GLN A 179 7.73 -3.80 -10.56
N VAL A 180 8.97 -4.11 -10.14
CA VAL A 180 10.08 -4.36 -11.08
C VAL A 180 9.86 -5.65 -11.89
N THR A 181 9.24 -6.66 -11.29
CA THR A 181 8.93 -7.93 -11.95
C THR A 181 7.57 -7.95 -12.65
N LYS A 182 6.76 -6.90 -12.51
CA LYS A 182 5.37 -6.86 -12.98
C LYS A 182 4.54 -8.05 -12.49
N THR A 183 4.72 -8.42 -11.21
CA THR A 183 3.98 -9.52 -10.57
C THR A 183 3.26 -9.06 -9.30
N LYS A 184 2.49 -9.97 -8.71
CA LYS A 184 1.92 -9.83 -7.35
C LYS A 184 2.46 -10.94 -6.44
N THR A 185 3.75 -11.25 -6.57
CA THR A 185 4.35 -12.39 -5.86
C THR A 185 4.43 -12.10 -4.38
N ILE A 186 5.02 -10.97 -4.01
CA ILE A 186 5.14 -10.56 -2.61
C ILE A 186 3.75 -10.33 -2.04
N ASP A 187 2.89 -9.57 -2.72
CA ASP A 187 1.51 -9.30 -2.25
C ASP A 187 0.72 -10.58 -1.95
N LYS A 188 0.80 -11.61 -2.81
CA LYS A 188 0.16 -12.91 -2.55
C LYS A 188 0.77 -13.62 -1.36
N MET A 189 2.11 -13.68 -1.30
CA MET A 189 2.84 -14.33 -0.21
C MET A 189 2.48 -13.75 1.16
N LEU A 190 2.41 -12.42 1.24
CA LEU A 190 2.03 -11.69 2.45
C LEU A 190 0.62 -12.07 2.94
N GLY A 191 -0.26 -12.50 2.02
CA GLY A 191 -1.62 -12.91 2.33
C GLY A 191 -1.77 -14.21 3.10
N TRP A 192 -0.73 -15.05 3.14
CA TRP A 192 -0.73 -16.30 3.90
C TRP A 192 -0.02 -16.18 5.25
N ALA A 193 0.58 -15.02 5.56
CA ALA A 193 1.23 -14.79 6.84
C ALA A 193 0.21 -14.60 7.97
N SER A 194 0.40 -15.28 9.10
CA SER A 194 -0.43 -15.14 10.30
C SER A 194 0.39 -15.27 11.59
N GLY A 195 -0.19 -14.88 12.72
CA GLY A 195 0.46 -14.95 14.04
C GLY A 195 1.89 -14.41 14.05
N LYS A 196 2.82 -15.20 14.59
CA LYS A 196 4.25 -14.85 14.71
C LYS A 196 4.94 -14.63 13.35
N ASP A 197 4.53 -15.36 12.32
CA ASP A 197 5.12 -15.20 10.99
C ASP A 197 4.75 -13.83 10.39
N ALA A 198 3.51 -13.38 10.61
CA ALA A 198 3.09 -12.04 10.23
C ALA A 198 3.86 -10.95 11.00
N GLU A 199 4.09 -11.12 12.31
CA GLU A 199 4.90 -10.18 13.10
C GLU A 199 6.33 -10.06 12.55
N ALA A 200 6.96 -11.20 12.23
CA ALA A 200 8.29 -11.23 11.63
C ALA A 200 8.32 -10.57 10.24
N VAL A 201 7.30 -10.81 9.42
CA VAL A 201 7.12 -10.18 8.10
C VAL A 201 7.02 -8.66 8.22
N VAL A 202 6.20 -8.15 9.15
CA VAL A 202 6.09 -6.71 9.39
C VAL A 202 7.43 -6.11 9.77
N GLU A 203 8.21 -6.78 10.64
CA GLU A 203 9.54 -6.31 11.03
C GLU A 203 10.52 -6.28 9.83
N ILE A 204 10.49 -7.31 8.98
CA ILE A 204 11.32 -7.42 7.77
C ILE A 204 10.98 -6.31 6.77
N LEU A 205 9.70 -5.99 6.58
CA LEU A 205 9.25 -4.91 5.71
C LEU A 205 9.54 -3.53 6.28
N LEU A 206 9.43 -3.36 7.61
CA LEU A 206 9.58 -2.09 8.29
C LEU A 206 11.04 -1.62 8.32
N LYS A 207 12.00 -2.51 8.59
CA LYS A 207 13.42 -2.14 8.73
C LYS A 207 13.96 -1.32 7.53
N PRO A 208 13.80 -1.76 6.28
CA PRO A 208 14.23 -0.99 5.11
C PRO A 208 13.38 0.26 4.83
N ALA A 209 12.17 0.35 5.38
CA ALA A 209 11.32 1.53 5.25
C ALA A 209 11.68 2.64 6.27
N LEU A 210 12.28 2.26 7.41
CA LEU A 210 12.76 3.19 8.43
C LEU A 210 14.13 3.78 8.08
N LYS A 211 15.03 2.99 7.50
CA LYS A 211 16.39 3.41 7.15
C LYS A 211 16.62 3.23 5.67
N ILE A 212 16.58 4.33 4.94
CA ILE A 212 16.70 4.38 3.50
C ILE A 212 18.04 5.06 3.21
N GLU A 213 19.02 4.24 2.83
CA GLU A 213 20.38 4.69 2.53
C GLU A 213 20.48 5.03 1.03
N GLY A 214 21.23 6.09 0.71
CA GLY A 214 21.49 6.47 -0.68
C GLY A 214 20.30 7.08 -1.42
N CYS A 215 19.34 7.70 -0.73
CA CYS A 215 18.32 8.51 -1.39
C CYS A 215 18.97 9.69 -2.12
N GLU A 216 18.59 9.88 -3.38
CA GLU A 216 18.93 11.08 -4.15
C GLU A 216 17.94 12.21 -3.84
N SER A 217 16.72 11.86 -3.41
CA SER A 217 15.66 12.80 -3.04
C SER A 217 14.77 12.29 -1.89
N ASP A 218 14.00 13.20 -1.27
CA ASP A 218 12.97 12.84 -0.28
C ASP A 218 11.86 11.96 -0.90
N LYS A 219 11.61 12.09 -2.21
CA LYS A 219 10.62 11.31 -2.96
C LYS A 219 10.93 9.82 -2.99
N ASP A 220 12.20 9.44 -3.01
CA ASP A 220 12.61 8.03 -2.97
C ASP A 220 12.23 7.41 -1.62
N ALA A 221 12.40 8.18 -0.55
CA ALA A 221 12.04 7.76 0.79
C ALA A 221 10.52 7.62 0.95
N GLU A 222 9.76 8.57 0.42
CA GLU A 222 8.30 8.52 0.37
C GLU A 222 7.79 7.31 -0.41
N THR A 223 8.34 7.06 -1.60
CA THR A 223 7.95 5.91 -2.45
C THR A 223 8.19 4.59 -1.73
N ARG A 224 9.33 4.45 -1.04
CA ARG A 224 9.65 3.26 -0.24
C ARG A 224 8.66 3.06 0.91
N ARG A 225 8.30 4.14 1.61
CA ARG A 225 7.34 4.12 2.72
C ARG A 225 5.91 3.86 2.25
N GLN A 226 5.54 4.38 1.09
CA GLN A 226 4.27 4.08 0.44
C GLN A 226 4.17 2.59 0.12
N CYS A 227 5.21 2.01 -0.48
CA CYS A 227 5.28 0.58 -0.75
C CYS A 227 5.14 -0.26 0.54
N PHE A 228 5.82 0.14 1.62
CA PHE A 228 5.62 -0.46 2.95
C PHE A 228 4.16 -0.38 3.42
N GLY A 229 3.56 0.82 3.35
CA GLY A 229 2.18 1.06 3.77
C GLY A 229 1.18 0.25 2.96
N ASP A 230 1.40 0.09 1.66
CA ASP A 230 0.56 -0.70 0.77
C ASP A 230 0.66 -2.20 1.09
N TYR A 231 1.87 -2.72 1.34
CA TYR A 231 2.07 -4.11 1.76
C TYR A 231 1.42 -4.41 3.11
N LEU A 232 1.62 -3.54 4.11
CA LEU A 232 1.02 -3.74 5.43
C LEU A 232 -0.52 -3.63 5.36
N LEU A 233 -1.06 -2.70 4.57
CA LEU A 233 -2.51 -2.60 4.37
C LEU A 233 -3.07 -3.85 3.68
N SER A 234 -2.39 -4.35 2.66
CA SER A 234 -2.79 -5.60 1.97
C SER A 234 -2.84 -6.78 2.93
N MET A 235 -1.83 -6.92 3.80
CA MET A 235 -1.83 -7.97 4.85
C MET A 235 -3.05 -7.85 5.76
N ILE A 236 -3.35 -6.64 6.27
CA ILE A 236 -4.49 -6.44 7.18
C ILE A 236 -5.82 -6.68 6.47
N ARG A 237 -5.97 -6.27 5.20
CA ARG A 237 -7.19 -6.49 4.41
C ARG A 237 -7.48 -7.96 4.10
N ARG A 238 -6.49 -8.84 4.22
CA ARG A 238 -6.67 -10.29 4.04
C ARG A 238 -7.06 -11.01 5.32
N VAL A 239 -6.99 -10.32 6.47
CA VAL A 239 -7.46 -10.87 7.74
C VAL A 239 -8.98 -10.80 7.78
N ASN A 240 -9.61 -11.95 8.02
CA ASN A 240 -11.02 -12.01 8.39
C ASN A 240 -11.13 -12.13 9.90
N VAL A 241 -11.64 -11.10 10.57
CA VAL A 241 -11.78 -11.03 12.03
C VAL A 241 -12.75 -12.07 12.60
N THR A 242 -13.59 -12.67 11.76
CA THR A 242 -14.53 -13.72 12.15
C THR A 242 -13.92 -15.12 12.07
N ASP A 243 -12.80 -15.28 11.36
CA ASP A 243 -12.14 -16.56 11.15
C ASP A 243 -11.21 -16.89 12.34
N GLU A 244 -11.69 -17.74 13.23
CA GLU A 244 -10.96 -18.19 14.42
C GLU A 244 -9.84 -19.21 14.09
N SER A 245 -9.76 -19.70 12.85
CA SER A 245 -8.69 -20.62 12.42
C SER A 245 -7.36 -19.92 12.15
N VAL A 246 -7.40 -18.60 11.91
CA VAL A 246 -6.23 -17.78 11.62
C VAL A 246 -5.90 -16.91 12.84
N ASP A 247 -4.64 -16.94 13.28
CA ASP A 247 -4.18 -16.06 14.36
C ASP A 247 -4.08 -14.62 13.85
N ALA A 248 -5.13 -13.83 14.09
CA ALA A 248 -5.23 -12.41 13.78
C ALA A 248 -4.68 -11.49 14.90
N THR A 249 -4.09 -12.03 15.97
CA THR A 249 -3.61 -11.22 17.10
C THR A 249 -2.49 -10.26 16.69
N TRP A 250 -1.69 -10.62 15.69
CA TRP A 250 -0.63 -9.78 15.14
C TRP A 250 -1.14 -8.41 14.66
N VAL A 251 -2.40 -8.32 14.20
CA VAL A 251 -3.00 -7.07 13.71
C VAL A 251 -3.06 -6.03 14.84
N LYS A 252 -3.44 -6.44 16.05
CA LYS A 252 -3.52 -5.54 17.21
C LYS A 252 -2.18 -5.36 17.92
N THR A 253 -1.29 -6.37 17.93
CA THR A 253 0.00 -6.29 18.65
C THR A 253 1.08 -5.56 17.84
N THR A 254 1.08 -5.73 16.52
CA THR A 254 2.18 -5.32 15.65
C THR A 254 1.71 -4.51 14.45
N GLY A 255 0.68 -4.97 13.72
CA GLY A 255 0.23 -4.34 12.47
C GLY A 255 -0.25 -2.90 12.64
N LEU A 256 -1.38 -2.71 13.32
CA LEU A 256 -1.94 -1.37 13.59
C LEU A 256 -1.00 -0.50 14.42
N PRO A 257 -0.33 -0.98 15.50
CA PRO A 257 0.65 -0.18 16.23
C PRO A 257 1.78 0.34 15.35
N THR A 258 2.19 -0.40 14.31
CA THR A 258 3.20 0.08 13.36
C THR A 258 2.67 1.24 12.53
N PHE A 259 1.46 1.14 11.99
CA PHE A 259 0.81 2.27 11.32
C PHE A 259 0.64 3.47 12.25
N GLY A 260 0.09 3.25 13.45
CA GLY A 260 -0.14 4.31 14.43
C GLY A 260 1.13 5.05 14.82
N ARG A 261 2.25 4.33 15.04
CA ARG A 261 3.54 4.96 15.35
C ARG A 261 4.09 5.79 14.18
N LEU A 262 3.95 5.32 12.95
CA LEU A 262 4.38 6.05 11.76
C LEU A 262 3.49 7.27 11.48
N ALA A 263 2.19 7.17 11.74
CA ALA A 263 1.22 8.25 11.55
C ALA A 263 1.33 9.33 12.65
N TYR A 264 1.35 8.92 13.92
CA TYR A 264 1.09 9.81 15.06
C TYR A 264 2.23 9.92 16.07
N SER A 265 3.34 9.18 15.95
CA SER A 265 4.46 9.29 16.89
C SER A 265 5.69 9.99 16.29
N LYS A 266 6.38 10.81 17.10
CA LYS A 266 7.71 11.41 16.78
C LYS A 266 8.87 10.58 17.34
N LYS A 267 8.75 10.05 18.58
CA LYS A 267 9.89 9.46 19.31
C LYS A 267 10.03 7.94 19.23
N HIS A 268 8.99 7.22 18.81
CA HIS A 268 8.96 5.75 18.87
C HIS A 268 9.70 5.05 17.72
N LEU A 269 9.83 5.69 16.56
CA LEU A 269 10.47 5.11 15.37
C LEU A 269 11.49 6.10 14.81
N LYS A 270 12.78 5.77 14.95
CA LYS A 270 13.87 6.59 14.39
C LYS A 270 13.97 6.32 12.88
N CYS A 271 13.46 7.25 12.09
CA CYS A 271 13.50 7.19 10.64
C CYS A 271 14.71 7.98 10.09
N LYS A 272 15.34 7.46 9.04
CA LYS A 272 16.35 8.14 8.24
C LYS A 272 16.04 7.91 6.76
N PRO A 273 15.73 8.95 5.96
CA PRO A 273 15.50 10.35 6.36
C PRO A 273 14.33 10.52 7.34
N GLU A 274 14.06 11.72 7.86
CA GLU A 274 12.91 11.92 8.76
C GLU A 274 11.57 11.69 8.06
N LEU A 275 10.50 11.51 8.84
CA LEU A 275 9.15 11.35 8.30
C LEU A 275 8.57 12.72 7.95
N SER A 276 8.39 12.97 6.65
CA SER A 276 7.62 14.09 6.10
C SER A 276 6.15 14.03 6.54
N GLU A 277 5.45 15.16 6.57
CA GLU A 277 4.00 15.17 6.79
C GLU A 277 3.23 14.42 5.70
N ALA A 278 3.68 14.47 4.44
CA ALA A 278 3.08 13.70 3.34
C ALA A 278 3.07 12.17 3.63
N SER A 279 4.21 11.61 4.05
CA SER A 279 4.29 10.22 4.52
C SER A 279 3.34 9.94 5.69
N ARG A 280 3.23 10.86 6.66
CA ARG A 280 2.32 10.69 7.81
C ARG A 280 0.86 10.67 7.38
N THR A 281 0.44 11.61 6.54
CA THR A 281 -0.89 11.67 5.95
C THR A 281 -1.22 10.41 5.16
N MET A 282 -0.26 9.90 4.37
CA MET A 282 -0.41 8.62 3.67
C MET A 282 -0.65 7.47 4.66
N PHE A 283 0.14 7.36 5.74
CA PHE A 283 -0.08 6.34 6.77
C PHE A 283 -1.43 6.49 7.50
N ARG A 284 -1.89 7.71 7.77
CA ARG A 284 -3.24 7.99 8.34
C ARG A 284 -4.33 7.48 7.40
N GLY A 285 -4.20 7.71 6.09
CA GLY A 285 -5.13 7.20 5.07
C GLY A 285 -5.15 5.67 4.97
N ARG A 286 -3.97 5.03 5.03
CA ARG A 286 -3.85 3.56 5.08
C ARG A 286 -4.43 2.97 6.37
N LEU A 287 -4.21 3.63 7.50
CA LEU A 287 -4.81 3.25 8.78
C LEU A 287 -6.35 3.35 8.74
N THR A 288 -6.88 4.44 8.18
CA THR A 288 -8.32 4.62 7.95
C THR A 288 -8.90 3.49 7.09
N SER A 289 -8.18 3.10 6.03
CA SER A 289 -8.55 1.97 5.18
C SER A 289 -8.51 0.62 5.91
N ALA A 290 -7.53 0.42 6.80
CA ALA A 290 -7.43 -0.77 7.62
C ALA A 290 -8.58 -0.87 8.62
N PHE A 291 -8.94 0.24 9.28
CA PHE A 291 -10.10 0.30 10.15
C PHE A 291 -11.38 0.00 9.40
N ALA A 292 -11.61 0.61 8.24
CA ALA A 292 -12.82 0.37 7.44
C ALA A 292 -13.01 -1.10 7.08
N HIS A 293 -11.91 -1.84 6.88
CA HIS A 293 -11.94 -3.29 6.67
C HIS A 293 -12.29 -4.04 7.97
N LEU A 294 -11.53 -3.78 9.04
CA LEU A 294 -11.64 -4.53 10.30
C LEU A 294 -12.99 -4.35 10.99
N ILE A 295 -13.58 -3.15 10.97
CA ILE A 295 -14.86 -2.87 11.63
C ILE A 295 -16.08 -3.40 10.88
N SER A 296 -15.90 -4.07 9.74
CA SER A 296 -17.03 -4.65 8.99
C SER A 296 -17.85 -5.65 9.81
N ASP A 297 -17.27 -6.17 10.88
CA ASP A 297 -17.91 -7.01 11.88
C ASP A 297 -17.73 -6.40 13.29
N PRO A 298 -18.71 -6.53 14.20
CA PRO A 298 -18.60 -6.03 15.58
C PRO A 298 -17.37 -6.54 16.35
N LYS A 299 -16.87 -7.76 16.06
CA LYS A 299 -15.62 -8.27 16.65
C LYS A 299 -14.43 -7.35 16.36
N GLY A 300 -14.49 -6.54 15.30
CA GLY A 300 -13.45 -5.61 14.91
C GLY A 300 -13.49 -4.25 15.60
N PHE A 301 -14.53 -3.94 16.39
CA PHE A 301 -14.66 -2.63 17.04
C PHE A 301 -13.54 -2.33 18.04
N SER A 302 -12.91 -3.36 18.60
CA SER A 302 -11.82 -3.17 19.56
C SER A 302 -10.52 -2.65 18.91
N TYR A 303 -10.31 -2.86 17.60
CA TYR A 303 -9.04 -2.52 16.94
C TYR A 303 -8.71 -1.00 16.98
N PRO A 304 -9.59 -0.07 16.57
CA PRO A 304 -9.29 1.36 16.67
C PRO A 304 -9.11 1.82 18.13
N ILE A 305 -9.91 1.26 19.03
CA ILE A 305 -9.92 1.59 20.46
C ILE A 305 -8.60 1.18 21.12
N GLU A 306 -8.18 -0.08 20.94
CA GLU A 306 -6.91 -0.61 21.45
C GLU A 306 -5.70 0.10 20.85
N LEU A 307 -5.79 0.58 19.61
CA LEU A 307 -4.71 1.35 18.99
C LEU A 307 -4.49 2.68 19.71
N LEU A 308 -5.55 3.43 20.00
CA LEU A 308 -5.46 4.69 20.76
C LEU A 308 -4.85 4.48 22.15
N GLN A 309 -5.14 3.36 22.79
CA GLN A 309 -4.59 3.03 24.11
C GLN A 309 -3.10 2.63 24.06
N SER A 310 -2.63 2.09 22.93
CA SER A 310 -1.28 1.54 22.81
C SER A 310 -0.26 2.48 22.16
N VAL A 311 -0.71 3.50 21.43
CA VAL A 311 0.17 4.41 20.66
C VAL A 311 0.18 5.81 21.26
N LYS A 312 1.38 6.36 21.47
CA LYS A 312 1.54 7.77 21.82
C LYS A 312 1.36 8.65 20.60
N THR A 313 0.53 9.67 20.72
CA THR A 313 0.17 10.59 19.64
C THR A 313 0.88 11.94 19.80
N ASP A 314 2.22 11.94 19.82
CA ASP A 314 3.05 13.14 20.06
C ASP A 314 3.48 13.85 18.76
N ALA A 315 3.06 13.36 17.59
CA ALA A 315 3.40 13.97 16.31
C ALA A 315 2.50 15.14 15.90
N VAL A 316 1.29 15.19 16.44
CA VAL A 316 0.29 16.23 16.13
C VAL A 316 0.41 17.30 17.21
N GLU A 317 0.65 18.53 16.81
CA GLU A 317 0.65 19.67 17.72
C GLU A 317 -0.80 20.12 17.90
N MET A 318 -1.22 20.22 19.16
CA MET A 318 -2.57 20.59 19.57
C MET A 318 -2.45 21.73 20.57
N ASP A 319 -3.41 22.64 20.55
CA ASP A 319 -3.54 23.62 21.63
C ASP A 319 -4.09 22.97 22.91
N ASP A 320 -4.01 23.71 24.02
CA ASP A 320 -4.38 23.22 25.34
C ASP A 320 -5.89 22.84 25.43
N GLU A 321 -6.75 23.49 24.64
CA GLU A 321 -8.19 23.24 24.64
C GLU A 321 -8.53 21.94 23.92
N VAL A 322 -7.95 21.74 22.73
CA VAL A 322 -8.05 20.51 21.92
C VAL A 322 -7.44 19.32 22.66
N GLU A 323 -6.29 19.50 23.33
CA GLU A 323 -5.68 18.46 24.13
C GLU A 323 -6.58 18.06 25.32
N ALA A 324 -7.18 19.03 26.00
CA ALA A 324 -8.12 18.77 27.08
C ALA A 324 -9.40 18.05 26.59
N ALA A 325 -9.94 18.42 25.42
CA ALA A 325 -11.09 17.75 24.80
C ALA A 325 -10.78 16.27 24.51
N LYS A 326 -9.61 16.01 23.91
CA LYS A 326 -9.10 14.66 23.65
C LYS A 326 -8.93 13.83 24.92
N GLU A 327 -8.32 14.37 25.98
CA GLU A 327 -8.14 13.65 27.24
C GLU A 327 -9.47 13.29 27.90
N LYS A 328 -10.45 14.22 27.89
CA LYS A 328 -11.81 13.96 28.39
C LYS A 328 -12.52 12.87 27.57
N ALA A 329 -12.35 12.88 26.25
CA ALA A 329 -12.91 11.87 25.35
C ALA A 329 -12.30 10.49 25.62
N LEU A 330 -10.97 10.39 25.74
CA LEU A 330 -10.28 9.14 26.11
C LEU A 330 -10.75 8.60 27.46
N ALA A 331 -10.89 9.46 28.47
CA ALA A 331 -11.39 9.07 29.79
C ALA A 331 -12.84 8.58 29.75
N THR A 332 -13.68 9.15 28.89
CA THR A 332 -15.07 8.71 28.69
C THR A 332 -15.13 7.37 27.96
N MET A 333 -14.35 7.21 26.90
CA MET A 333 -14.18 5.95 26.18
C MET A 333 -13.74 4.81 27.12
N GLU A 334 -12.76 5.05 28.01
CA GLU A 334 -12.36 4.05 29.01
C GLU A 334 -13.48 3.65 29.98
N LYS A 335 -14.35 4.60 30.35
CA LYS A 335 -15.52 4.31 31.21
C LYS A 335 -16.53 3.44 30.48
N LEU A 336 -16.78 3.68 29.19
CA LEU A 336 -17.63 2.84 28.34
C LEU A 336 -17.12 1.40 28.29
N LEU A 337 -15.82 1.20 28.03
CA LEU A 337 -15.20 -0.13 28.01
C LEU A 337 -15.28 -0.84 29.36
N LYS A 338 -15.16 -0.12 30.49
CA LYS A 338 -15.32 -0.69 31.83
C LYS A 338 -16.77 -1.13 32.09
N LYS A 339 -17.77 -0.37 31.63
CA LYS A 339 -19.19 -0.72 31.72
C LYS A 339 -19.53 -1.96 30.88
N THR A 340 -18.93 -2.06 29.69
CA THR A 340 -19.10 -3.18 28.75
C THR A 340 -18.86 -4.56 29.39
N LYS A 341 -17.93 -4.65 30.35
CA LYS A 341 -17.62 -5.91 31.07
C LYS A 341 -18.74 -6.45 31.97
N LYS A 342 -19.73 -5.63 32.32
CA LYS A 342 -20.84 -5.97 33.24
C LYS A 342 -22.21 -5.89 32.58
N ALA A 343 -22.25 -5.53 31.29
CA ALA A 343 -23.46 -5.24 30.55
C ALA A 343 -24.06 -6.52 29.94
N THR A 344 -25.35 -6.48 29.61
CA THR A 344 -26.01 -7.50 28.79
C THR A 344 -25.52 -7.43 27.34
N GLU A 345 -25.79 -8.46 26.51
CA GLU A 345 -25.30 -8.50 25.12
C GLU A 345 -25.79 -7.30 24.28
N SER A 346 -27.04 -6.87 24.46
CA SER A 346 -27.61 -5.71 23.75
C SER A 346 -27.00 -4.39 24.19
N GLU A 347 -26.80 -4.21 25.50
CA GLU A 347 -26.13 -3.03 26.04
C GLU A 347 -24.64 -3.01 25.65
N LYS A 348 -24.00 -4.19 25.56
CA LYS A 348 -22.61 -4.34 25.16
C LYS A 348 -22.38 -3.79 23.76
N ILE A 349 -23.23 -4.15 22.79
CA ILE A 349 -23.14 -3.65 21.41
C ILE A 349 -23.25 -2.12 21.38
N SER A 350 -24.19 -1.55 22.14
CA SER A 350 -24.40 -0.09 22.21
C SER A 350 -23.21 0.64 22.85
N LEU A 351 -22.66 0.09 23.92
CA LEU A 351 -21.47 0.63 24.58
C LEU A 351 -20.23 0.54 23.70
N GLU A 352 -20.05 -0.56 22.97
CA GLU A 352 -18.94 -0.77 22.03
C GLU A 352 -19.06 0.13 20.80
N ALA A 353 -20.26 0.29 20.24
CA ALA A 353 -20.51 1.20 19.12
C ALA A 353 -20.24 2.67 19.50
N LEU A 354 -20.68 3.09 20.69
CA LEU A 354 -20.40 4.44 21.18
C LEU A 354 -18.90 4.63 21.48
N ALA A 355 -18.23 3.63 22.05
CA ALA A 355 -16.79 3.69 22.28
C ALA A 355 -15.99 3.75 20.96
N LEU A 356 -16.45 3.02 19.92
CA LEU A 356 -15.92 3.12 18.57
C LEU A 356 -16.09 4.54 18.02
N LEU A 357 -17.28 5.13 18.14
CA LEU A 357 -17.54 6.50 17.70
C LEU A 357 -16.57 7.50 18.36
N TYR A 358 -16.39 7.42 19.68
CA TYR A 358 -15.36 8.21 20.38
C TYR A 358 -13.96 8.01 19.80
N ALA A 359 -13.54 6.76 19.60
CA ALA A 359 -12.22 6.46 19.04
C ALA A 359 -12.02 7.10 17.66
N LEU A 360 -13.05 7.06 16.81
CA LEU A 360 -12.96 7.59 15.45
C LEU A 360 -12.95 9.11 15.42
N VAL A 361 -13.76 9.78 16.24
CA VAL A 361 -13.72 11.26 16.34
C VAL A 361 -12.37 11.71 16.92
N ILE A 362 -11.79 10.96 17.88
CA ILE A 362 -10.42 11.24 18.35
C ILE A 362 -9.40 11.09 17.20
N PHE A 363 -9.52 10.08 16.32
CA PHE A 363 -8.65 9.99 15.14
C PHE A 363 -8.86 11.13 14.15
N GLN A 364 -10.08 11.64 13.98
CA GLN A 364 -10.34 12.83 13.16
C GLN A 364 -9.65 14.07 13.75
N LEU A 365 -9.75 14.25 15.07
CA LEU A 365 -9.04 15.31 15.78
C LEU A 365 -7.52 15.20 15.57
N LEU A 366 -6.96 13.98 15.67
CA LEU A 366 -5.54 13.72 15.38
C LEU A 366 -5.17 13.94 13.90
N ASN A 367 -6.14 13.90 12.99
CA ASN A 367 -5.92 14.17 11.57
C ASN A 367 -6.06 15.65 11.22
N GLY A 368 -6.39 16.51 12.20
CA GLY A 368 -6.52 17.96 12.02
C GLY A 368 -7.90 18.43 11.56
N GLU A 369 -8.94 17.64 11.80
CA GLU A 369 -10.31 18.08 11.51
C GLU A 369 -10.77 19.17 12.48
N SER A 370 -11.29 20.29 11.95
CA SER A 370 -11.63 21.49 12.73
C SER A 370 -12.87 21.33 13.60
N ASP A 371 -13.87 20.55 13.17
CA ASP A 371 -15.13 20.34 13.88
C ASP A 371 -15.05 19.22 14.94
N ALA A 372 -14.02 18.37 14.88
CA ALA A 372 -13.93 17.17 15.71
C ALA A 372 -13.97 17.47 17.21
N ALA A 373 -13.45 18.62 17.67
CA ALA A 373 -13.54 19.02 19.08
C ALA A 373 -14.99 19.29 19.52
N SER A 374 -15.78 19.97 18.69
CA SER A 374 -17.22 20.21 18.92
C SER A 374 -17.99 18.89 18.98
N VAL A 375 -17.73 18.01 18.00
CA VAL A 375 -18.36 16.69 17.93
C VAL A 375 -18.07 15.86 19.19
N LEU A 376 -16.89 15.99 19.81
CA LEU A 376 -16.58 15.31 21.07
C LEU A 376 -17.41 15.82 22.26
N ASP A 377 -17.72 17.12 22.29
CA ASP A 377 -18.56 17.72 23.33
C ASP A 377 -20.04 17.33 23.15
N GLU A 378 -20.55 17.32 21.92
CA GLU A 378 -21.90 16.80 21.58
C GLU A 378 -22.02 15.29 21.90
N LEU A 379 -20.98 14.52 21.61
CA LEU A 379 -20.94 13.09 21.92
C LEU A 379 -20.95 12.85 23.43
N LYS A 380 -20.37 13.75 24.22
CA LYS A 380 -20.42 13.71 25.69
C LYS A 380 -21.83 13.95 26.21
N LEU A 381 -22.61 14.83 25.59
CA LEU A 381 -24.04 14.99 25.89
C LEU A 381 -24.79 13.68 25.61
N CYS A 382 -24.53 13.04 24.46
CA CYS A 382 -25.09 11.73 24.11
C CYS A 382 -24.76 10.67 25.17
N TYR A 383 -23.49 10.59 25.59
CA TYR A 383 -23.06 9.67 26.65
C TYR A 383 -23.76 9.92 28.00
N ASP A 384 -23.84 11.18 28.44
CA ASP A 384 -24.42 11.52 29.73
C ASP A 384 -25.93 11.20 29.79
N LYS A 385 -26.64 11.31 28.68
CA LYS A 385 -28.08 11.02 28.62
C LYS A 385 -28.38 9.54 28.32
N LEU A 386 -27.87 9.00 27.21
CA LEU A 386 -28.15 7.61 26.77
C LEU A 386 -27.58 6.57 27.74
N ILE A 387 -26.40 6.83 28.31
CA ILE A 387 -25.65 5.81 29.10
C ILE A 387 -25.65 6.09 30.60
N ARG A 388 -25.87 7.33 31.05
CA ARG A 388 -25.99 7.63 32.50
C ARG A 388 -27.39 8.00 32.94
N GLY A 389 -28.32 8.24 32.02
CA GLY A 389 -29.69 8.66 32.36
C GLY A 389 -29.73 9.95 33.14
N LYS A 390 -28.79 10.88 32.89
CA LYS A 390 -28.88 12.23 33.46
C LYS A 390 -29.99 12.98 32.75
N GLU A 391 -30.86 13.62 33.53
CA GLU A 391 -31.81 14.62 33.00
C GLU A 391 -31.04 15.87 32.59
N ASP A 392 -31.42 16.44 31.45
CA ASP A 392 -30.86 17.70 30.97
C ASP A 392 -31.60 18.87 31.56
N GLU A 393 -30.89 19.91 31.96
CA GLU A 393 -31.52 21.19 32.34
C GLU A 393 -31.96 21.99 31.09
N GLU A 394 -31.39 21.70 29.91
CA GLU A 394 -31.57 22.46 28.66
C GLU A 394 -32.58 21.85 27.67
N GLY A 395 -33.10 20.65 27.93
CA GLY A 395 -34.19 20.06 27.13
C GLY A 395 -33.83 19.64 25.70
N GLN A 396 -32.54 19.56 25.33
CA GLN A 396 -32.12 19.11 23.99
C GLN A 396 -32.48 17.63 23.75
N ASP A 397 -33.07 17.32 22.59
CA ASP A 397 -33.33 15.93 22.18
C ASP A 397 -32.02 15.24 21.78
N VAL A 398 -31.62 14.25 22.58
CA VAL A 398 -30.39 13.47 22.38
C VAL A 398 -30.39 12.71 21.07
N SER A 399 -31.59 12.30 20.63
CA SER A 399 -31.75 11.61 19.37
C SER A 399 -31.42 12.52 18.20
N GLN A 400 -31.75 13.82 18.28
CA GLN A 400 -31.39 14.77 17.22
C GLN A 400 -29.89 14.95 17.16
N VAL A 401 -29.25 15.24 18.29
CA VAL A 401 -27.79 15.43 18.38
C VAL A 401 -27.04 14.20 17.85
N LEU A 402 -27.47 12.99 18.25
CA LEU A 402 -26.84 11.77 17.75
C LEU A 402 -27.03 11.64 16.23
N VAL A 403 -28.23 11.88 15.70
CA VAL A 403 -28.50 11.78 14.26
C VAL A 403 -27.72 12.82 13.46
N GLU A 404 -27.60 14.05 13.94
CA GLU A 404 -26.80 15.12 13.31
C GLU A 404 -25.33 14.73 13.21
N ILE A 405 -24.74 14.18 14.28
CA ILE A 405 -23.38 13.62 14.26
C ILE A 405 -23.28 12.50 13.21
N LEU A 406 -24.26 11.59 13.14
CA LEU A 406 -24.21 10.48 12.17
C LEU A 406 -24.32 10.99 10.73
N LEU A 407 -25.17 11.99 10.48
CA LEU A 407 -25.32 12.63 9.17
C LEU A 407 -24.05 13.39 8.75
N SER A 408 -23.41 14.11 9.68
CA SER A 408 -22.14 14.79 9.41
C SER A 408 -21.03 13.79 9.07
N LEU A 409 -21.01 12.62 9.72
CA LEU A 409 -20.07 11.55 9.37
C LEU A 409 -20.38 10.89 8.01
N MET A 410 -21.65 10.80 7.62
CA MET A 410 -22.09 10.19 6.36
C MET A 410 -21.91 11.10 5.14
N SER A 411 -21.96 12.42 5.34
CA SER A 411 -21.75 13.42 4.29
C SER A 411 -20.32 13.43 3.78
N ARG A 412 -19.38 13.02 4.63
CA ARG A 412 -17.95 12.93 4.30
C ARG A 412 -17.66 11.73 3.40
N SER A 413 -16.72 11.89 2.47
CA SER A 413 -16.31 10.88 1.49
C SER A 413 -15.42 9.76 2.10
N SER A 414 -15.84 9.15 3.21
CA SER A 414 -15.08 8.13 3.93
C SER A 414 -15.89 6.85 4.15
N LEU A 415 -15.38 5.70 3.68
CA LEU A 415 -16.00 4.40 3.94
C LEU A 415 -16.01 4.04 5.43
N LEU A 416 -14.96 4.44 6.15
CA LEU A 416 -14.85 4.19 7.60
C LEU A 416 -15.97 4.90 8.36
N LEU A 417 -16.14 6.19 8.11
CA LEU A 417 -17.14 7.02 8.81
C LEU A 417 -18.56 6.54 8.52
N ARG A 418 -18.84 6.16 7.27
CA ARG A 418 -20.11 5.53 6.89
C ARG A 418 -20.42 4.27 7.67
N LYS A 419 -19.47 3.32 7.73
CA LYS A 419 -19.66 2.07 8.47
C LYS A 419 -19.90 2.34 9.94
N VAL A 420 -19.12 3.24 10.54
CA VAL A 420 -19.31 3.63 11.95
C VAL A 420 -20.69 4.23 12.16
N ALA A 421 -21.12 5.14 11.29
CA ALA A 421 -22.44 5.75 11.39
C ALA A 421 -23.56 4.70 11.34
N GLN A 422 -23.47 3.73 10.42
CA GLN A 422 -24.41 2.61 10.32
C GLN A 422 -24.39 1.71 11.57
N HIS A 423 -23.21 1.39 12.11
CA HIS A 423 -23.09 0.57 13.32
C HIS A 423 -23.68 1.26 14.55
N VAL A 424 -23.41 2.56 14.72
CA VAL A 424 -23.95 3.35 15.82
C VAL A 424 -25.46 3.52 15.68
N PHE A 425 -25.95 3.87 14.48
CA PHE A 425 -27.38 3.95 14.20
C PHE A 425 -28.10 2.64 14.52
N THR A 426 -27.56 1.51 14.06
CA THR A 426 -28.14 0.18 14.32
C THR A 426 -28.19 -0.13 15.81
N ALA A 427 -27.16 0.25 16.58
CA ALA A 427 -27.10 0.01 18.00
C ALA A 427 -28.12 0.84 18.80
N PHE A 428 -28.36 2.08 18.37
CA PHE A 428 -29.26 3.02 19.05
C PHE A 428 -30.63 3.17 18.38
N ALA A 429 -30.97 2.35 17.38
CA ALA A 429 -32.19 2.49 16.58
C ALA A 429 -33.49 2.51 17.40
N CYS A 430 -33.52 1.82 18.55
CA CYS A 430 -34.68 1.79 19.44
C CYS A 430 -34.84 3.07 20.30
N GLU A 431 -33.79 3.90 20.36
CA GLU A 431 -33.74 5.14 21.14
C GLU A 431 -33.95 6.39 20.26
N ILE A 432 -34.12 6.22 18.95
CA ILE A 432 -34.33 7.31 18.00
C ILE A 432 -35.78 7.82 18.08
N THR A 433 -35.94 9.13 18.26
CA THR A 433 -37.23 9.81 18.36
C THR A 433 -37.81 10.14 16.99
N ALA A 434 -39.09 10.53 16.96
CA ALA A 434 -39.73 10.99 15.73
C ALA A 434 -39.02 12.22 15.12
N GLU A 435 -38.47 13.09 15.96
CA GLU A 435 -37.75 14.29 15.51
C GLU A 435 -36.37 13.93 14.95
N GLY A 436 -35.65 12.98 15.56
CA GLY A 436 -34.41 12.44 14.99
C GLY A 436 -34.64 11.75 13.63
N LEU A 437 -35.75 11.02 13.45
CA LEU A 437 -36.12 10.46 12.15
C LEU A 437 -36.48 11.54 11.11
N ALA A 438 -37.11 12.63 11.54
CA ALA A 438 -37.44 13.74 10.66
C ALA A 438 -36.18 14.34 10.03
N LEU A 439 -35.12 14.56 10.81
CA LEU A 439 -33.82 15.04 10.31
C LEU A 439 -33.26 14.16 9.18
N MET A 440 -33.37 12.84 9.31
CA MET A 440 -32.93 11.93 8.25
C MET A 440 -33.78 12.05 6.98
N THR A 441 -35.10 12.22 7.12
CA THR A 441 -36.00 12.38 5.96
C THR A 441 -35.89 13.75 5.31
N ASP A 442 -35.51 14.79 6.06
CA ASP A 442 -35.34 16.14 5.53
C ASP A 442 -34.16 16.22 4.56
N VAL A 443 -33.12 15.40 4.77
CA VAL A 443 -32.01 15.22 3.81
C VAL A 443 -32.51 14.80 2.43
N LEU A 444 -33.54 13.95 2.36
CA LEU A 444 -34.11 13.49 1.09
C LEU A 444 -34.82 14.62 0.34
N SER A 445 -35.33 15.61 1.08
CA SER A 445 -36.07 16.76 0.56
C SER A 445 -35.15 17.88 0.04
N ALA A 446 -33.88 17.88 0.43
CA ALA A 446 -32.91 18.88 -0.03
C ALA A 446 -32.61 18.74 -1.53
N SER A 447 -32.33 19.87 -2.20
CA SER A 447 -31.98 19.85 -3.63
C SER A 447 -30.63 19.16 -3.89
N GLU A 448 -30.50 18.45 -5.00
CA GLU A 448 -29.24 17.80 -5.42
C GLU A 448 -28.28 18.80 -6.08
N SER A 449 -27.93 19.84 -5.32
CA SER A 449 -27.10 20.95 -5.79
C SER A 449 -26.12 21.40 -4.70
N ALA A 450 -25.15 22.24 -5.07
CA ALA A 450 -24.25 22.87 -4.09
C ALA A 450 -25.03 23.66 -3.02
N LYS A 451 -26.12 24.36 -3.40
CA LYS A 451 -27.01 25.06 -2.47
C LYS A 451 -27.72 24.09 -1.51
N GLY A 452 -28.10 22.91 -1.99
CA GLY A 452 -28.69 21.87 -1.15
C GLY A 452 -27.70 21.24 -0.18
N GLN A 453 -26.44 21.07 -0.59
CA GLN A 453 -25.39 20.63 0.34
C GLN A 453 -25.13 21.67 1.44
N GLN A 454 -25.00 22.95 1.06
CA GLN A 454 -24.80 24.04 2.02
C GLN A 454 -25.97 24.13 3.01
N ALA A 455 -27.22 24.03 2.53
CA ALA A 455 -28.39 24.04 3.41
C ALA A 455 -28.42 22.87 4.43
N LEU A 456 -27.78 21.74 4.11
CA LEU A 456 -27.72 20.56 4.98
C LEU A 456 -26.55 20.56 5.97
N PHE A 457 -25.44 21.23 5.63
CA PHE A 457 -24.16 21.08 6.37
C PHE A 457 -23.47 22.39 6.77
N ASP A 458 -23.78 23.52 6.14
CA ASP A 458 -23.17 24.84 6.41
C ASP A 458 -24.17 25.78 7.10
N GLN A 459 -24.66 25.44 8.30
CA GLN A 459 -25.43 26.40 9.10
C GLN A 459 -24.57 27.39 9.90
N ASN A 460 -23.24 27.47 9.66
CA ASN A 460 -22.37 28.25 10.54
C ASN A 460 -21.17 28.99 9.93
N ASP A 461 -21.19 29.35 8.64
CA ASP A 461 -20.23 30.34 8.12
C ASP A 461 -20.95 31.44 7.32
N ASP A 462 -20.54 32.68 7.61
CA ASP A 462 -21.19 33.95 7.30
C ASP A 462 -21.64 34.13 5.84
N GLU A 463 -22.81 34.78 5.73
CA GLU A 463 -23.43 35.26 4.49
C GLU A 463 -22.47 36.12 3.65
N GLU A 464 -21.98 35.61 2.52
CA GLU A 464 -21.66 36.43 1.35
C GLU A 464 -22.51 36.00 0.15
N HIS A 465 -23.68 36.62 0.09
CA HIS A 465 -24.49 36.73 -1.11
C HIS A 465 -23.70 37.42 -2.22
N ASP A 466 -23.45 36.73 -3.34
CA ASP A 466 -23.47 37.42 -4.63
C ASP A 466 -24.13 36.57 -5.71
N HIS A 467 -25.21 37.14 -6.26
CA HIS A 467 -26.06 36.57 -7.29
C HIS A 467 -25.37 36.75 -8.65
N ASP A 468 -25.26 35.68 -9.43
CA ASP A 468 -25.50 35.77 -10.87
C ASP A 468 -25.88 34.38 -11.39
N ASP A 469 -27.20 34.21 -11.62
CA ASP A 469 -27.80 33.05 -12.25
C ASP A 469 -27.62 33.16 -13.77
N GLU A 470 -26.93 32.20 -14.40
CA GLU A 470 -27.17 31.85 -15.80
C GLU A 470 -27.60 30.39 -15.88
N ASP A 471 -28.89 30.23 -16.21
CA ASP A 471 -29.59 29.02 -16.61
C ASP A 471 -28.87 28.32 -17.78
N GLY A 472 -28.62 27.02 -17.67
CA GLY A 472 -27.81 26.28 -18.66
C GLY A 472 -28.06 24.79 -18.72
N SER A 473 -29.24 24.42 -19.22
CA SER A 473 -29.62 23.15 -19.88
C SER A 473 -29.46 21.83 -19.12
N ASP A 474 -30.64 21.31 -18.79
CA ASP A 474 -30.96 19.91 -18.51
C ASP A 474 -30.43 18.98 -19.62
N SER A 475 -29.73 17.92 -19.21
CA SER A 475 -29.36 16.77 -20.05
C SER A 475 -29.18 15.57 -19.15
N ASP A 476 -30.27 14.83 -18.99
CA ASP A 476 -30.31 13.49 -18.41
C ASP A 476 -29.44 12.52 -19.23
N GLU A 477 -28.27 12.14 -18.70
CA GLU A 477 -27.70 10.81 -18.96
C GLU A 477 -27.26 10.19 -17.63
N LEU A 478 -28.14 9.34 -17.12
CA LEU A 478 -27.87 8.38 -16.06
C LEU A 478 -26.97 7.28 -16.64
N ASP A 479 -25.74 7.16 -16.14
CA ASP A 479 -25.14 5.85 -15.98
C ASP A 479 -24.51 5.71 -14.60
N SER A 480 -24.89 4.60 -13.97
CA SER A 480 -24.65 4.22 -12.60
C SER A 480 -23.61 3.12 -12.61
N ASP A 481 -22.68 3.23 -11.65
CA ASP A 481 -21.74 2.19 -11.19
C ASP A 481 -20.38 2.17 -11.90
N VAL A 482 -19.33 2.53 -11.15
CA VAL A 482 -18.17 1.68 -10.83
C VAL A 482 -17.22 2.50 -9.95
N GLU A 483 -16.91 1.97 -8.76
CA GLU A 483 -15.82 2.44 -7.91
C GLU A 483 -14.50 2.44 -8.69
N MET A 484 -13.89 3.62 -8.90
CA MET A 484 -12.55 3.71 -9.45
C MET A 484 -11.52 3.34 -8.36
N ILE A 485 -11.25 2.04 -8.28
CA ILE A 485 -10.00 1.51 -7.75
C ILE A 485 -8.90 2.05 -8.66
N SER A 486 -8.01 2.88 -8.10
CA SER A 486 -6.79 3.32 -8.78
C SER A 486 -5.90 2.10 -9.06
N ALA A 487 -6.06 1.54 -10.26
CA ALA A 487 -5.19 0.56 -10.87
C ALA A 487 -4.76 1.12 -12.24
N ASN A 488 -3.46 1.39 -12.32
CA ASN A 488 -2.76 1.87 -13.50
C ASN A 488 -2.96 0.92 -14.69
N GLY A 489 -3.47 1.42 -15.83
CA GLY A 489 -3.59 0.67 -17.08
C GLY A 489 -4.46 1.32 -18.16
N ASP A 490 -3.85 2.19 -18.95
CA ASP A 490 -4.02 2.45 -20.41
C ASP A 490 -5.42 2.38 -21.05
N ALA A 491 -5.91 3.51 -21.57
CA ALA A 491 -6.83 3.58 -22.71
C ALA A 491 -6.90 5.00 -23.32
N ASP A 492 -6.68 5.04 -24.64
CA ASP A 492 -6.95 6.15 -25.56
C ASP A 492 -8.42 6.61 -25.56
N ASP A 493 -8.57 7.93 -25.73
CA ASP A 493 -9.64 8.74 -26.36
C ASP A 493 -11.14 8.41 -26.20
N ALA A 494 -11.84 9.35 -25.57
CA ALA A 494 -13.12 9.88 -26.07
C ALA A 494 -13.27 11.36 -25.68
N ALA A 495 -13.23 12.24 -26.69
CA ALA A 495 -13.31 13.69 -26.60
C ALA A 495 -14.68 14.20 -26.11
N GLY A 496 -14.65 15.26 -25.29
CA GLY A 496 -15.82 15.99 -24.80
C GLY A 496 -15.55 17.50 -24.71
N ASP A 497 -15.63 18.17 -25.87
CA ASP A 497 -16.04 19.55 -26.24
C ASP A 497 -16.02 20.72 -25.21
N GLY A 498 -15.23 20.64 -24.14
CA GLY A 498 -15.11 21.69 -23.11
C GLY A 498 -13.67 22.04 -22.73
N GLU A 499 -12.67 21.34 -23.28
CA GLU A 499 -11.25 21.60 -23.03
C GLU A 499 -10.64 22.65 -23.98
N ASP A 500 -11.33 22.98 -25.08
CA ASP A 500 -10.78 23.79 -26.17
C ASP A 500 -10.53 25.26 -25.78
N ALA A 501 -11.39 25.87 -24.96
CA ALA A 501 -11.25 27.29 -24.61
C ALA A 501 -10.07 27.54 -23.64
N ASP A 502 -9.90 26.68 -22.65
CA ASP A 502 -8.83 26.79 -21.65
C ASP A 502 -7.48 26.34 -22.22
N MET A 503 -7.47 25.34 -23.11
CA MET A 503 -6.27 24.92 -23.85
C MET A 503 -5.85 26.01 -24.84
N ALA A 504 -6.79 26.66 -25.54
CA ALA A 504 -6.48 27.77 -26.43
C ALA A 504 -5.91 28.99 -25.69
N ALA A 505 -6.37 29.27 -24.47
CA ALA A 505 -5.83 30.34 -23.63
C ALA A 505 -4.41 30.00 -23.12
N LEU A 506 -4.16 28.75 -22.75
CA LEU A 506 -2.84 28.25 -22.37
C LEU A 506 -1.86 28.34 -23.54
N ASP A 507 -2.25 27.83 -24.71
CA ASP A 507 -1.42 27.86 -25.91
C ASP A 507 -1.09 29.28 -26.33
N LYS A 508 -2.04 30.21 -26.17
CA LYS A 508 -1.81 31.64 -26.41
C LYS A 508 -0.83 32.26 -25.41
N ALA A 509 -0.91 31.90 -24.14
CA ALA A 509 0.03 32.37 -23.11
C ALA A 509 1.43 31.77 -23.29
N LEU A 510 1.52 30.50 -23.70
CA LEU A 510 2.76 29.79 -23.99
C LEU A 510 3.44 30.35 -25.25
N ALA A 511 2.67 30.57 -26.31
CA ALA A 511 3.08 31.22 -27.55
C ALA A 511 3.65 32.63 -27.29
N ALA A 512 2.95 33.43 -26.47
CA ALA A 512 3.42 34.76 -26.07
C ALA A 512 4.67 34.73 -25.18
N ALA A 513 4.85 33.69 -24.36
CA ALA A 513 6.03 33.55 -23.49
C ALA A 513 7.27 33.09 -24.27
N LEU A 514 7.09 32.25 -25.29
CA LEU A 514 8.14 31.69 -26.15
C LEU A 514 8.44 32.55 -27.39
N ASP A 515 7.67 33.62 -27.62
CA ASP A 515 7.68 34.43 -28.84
C ASP A 515 7.54 33.56 -30.12
N THR A 516 6.62 32.59 -30.03
CA THR A 516 6.30 31.66 -31.13
C THR A 516 4.85 31.81 -31.52
N HIS A 517 4.51 31.44 -32.75
CA HIS A 517 3.12 31.39 -33.21
C HIS A 517 2.58 29.97 -33.14
N ARG A 518 1.25 29.82 -33.01
CA ARG A 518 0.62 28.49 -33.00
C ARG A 518 0.70 27.87 -34.38
N LEU A 519 0.94 26.55 -34.43
CA LEU A 519 1.10 25.75 -35.66
C LEU A 519 -0.11 25.81 -36.61
N ASP A 520 -1.30 26.15 -36.11
CA ASP A 520 -2.52 26.29 -36.90
C ASP A 520 -2.69 27.69 -37.55
N GLU A 521 -1.83 28.66 -37.21
CA GLU A 521 -1.83 30.02 -37.76
C GLU A 521 -0.62 30.30 -38.70
N ASP A 522 0.19 29.28 -39.01
CA ASP A 522 1.40 29.38 -39.84
C ASP A 522 1.17 29.99 -41.24
N ALA A 523 -0.05 29.90 -41.79
CA ALA A 523 -0.41 30.48 -43.08
C ALA A 523 -0.53 32.03 -43.08
N ALA A 524 -0.59 32.66 -41.89
CA ALA A 524 -0.72 34.11 -41.73
C ALA A 524 0.59 34.79 -41.28
N ALA A 525 1.65 34.03 -41.01
CA ALA A 525 2.94 34.57 -40.59
C ALA A 525 3.75 35.07 -41.81
N GLU A 526 4.15 36.35 -41.81
CA GLU A 526 5.17 36.83 -42.74
C GLU A 526 6.51 36.15 -42.38
N SER A 527 7.09 35.42 -43.34
CA SER A 527 8.36 34.72 -43.13
C SER A 527 9.53 35.72 -43.13
N ASP A 528 9.75 36.42 -42.03
CA ASP A 528 11.04 37.07 -41.77
C ASP A 528 11.92 36.13 -40.95
N SER A 529 12.64 35.27 -41.68
CA SER A 529 13.78 34.53 -41.17
C SER A 529 14.95 35.49 -41.00
N GLU A 530 15.38 35.75 -39.75
CA GLU A 530 16.79 35.89 -39.35
C GLU A 530 16.91 36.27 -37.85
N SER A 531 16.96 35.27 -36.96
CA SER A 531 17.47 35.44 -35.59
C SER A 531 17.86 34.08 -34.98
N ASP A 532 18.91 33.43 -35.53
CA ASP A 532 19.70 32.42 -34.81
C ASP A 532 20.58 33.11 -33.75
N ALA A 533 19.94 33.79 -32.80
CA ALA A 533 20.61 34.26 -31.60
C ALA A 533 20.59 33.10 -30.60
N ASP A 534 21.75 32.49 -30.34
CA ASP A 534 21.95 31.55 -29.24
C ASP A 534 21.45 32.23 -27.95
N MET A 535 20.27 31.82 -27.46
CA MET A 535 19.69 32.33 -26.21
C MET A 535 20.72 32.17 -25.10
N SER A 536 21.02 33.25 -24.39
CA SER A 536 21.95 33.18 -23.28
C SER A 536 21.36 32.38 -22.12
N ASP A 537 22.18 31.70 -21.32
CA ASP A 537 21.73 30.92 -20.16
C ASP A 537 20.83 31.74 -19.20
N SER A 538 21.00 33.06 -19.16
CA SER A 538 20.17 33.96 -18.33
C SER A 538 18.76 34.18 -18.90
N GLU A 539 18.60 34.18 -20.23
CA GLU A 539 17.30 34.28 -20.88
C GLU A 539 16.53 32.96 -20.79
N MET A 540 17.23 31.82 -20.84
CA MET A 540 16.64 30.49 -20.64
C MET A 540 16.07 30.33 -19.22
N LEU A 541 16.77 30.83 -18.19
CA LEU A 541 16.28 30.81 -16.80
C LEU A 541 15.03 31.66 -16.60
N GLN A 542 14.97 32.84 -17.24
CA GLN A 542 13.78 33.71 -17.16
C GLN A 542 12.56 33.11 -17.85
N LEU A 543 12.77 32.33 -18.91
CA LEU A 543 11.72 31.57 -19.60
C LEU A 543 11.17 30.45 -18.70
N ASP A 544 12.05 29.73 -18.00
CA ASP A 544 11.67 28.66 -17.08
C ASP A 544 10.85 29.22 -15.88
N GLU A 545 11.26 30.37 -15.33
CA GLU A 545 10.49 31.08 -14.29
C GLU A 545 9.06 31.44 -14.76
N LYS A 546 8.92 31.98 -15.97
CA LYS A 546 7.61 32.32 -16.55
C LYS A 546 6.73 31.10 -16.81
N LEU A 547 7.31 29.99 -17.27
CA LEU A 547 6.58 28.74 -17.47
C LEU A 547 6.08 28.19 -16.13
N VAL A 548 6.91 28.21 -15.09
CA VAL A 548 6.52 27.80 -13.74
C VAL A 548 5.38 28.68 -13.21
N GLU A 549 5.40 29.99 -13.45
CA GLU A 549 4.30 30.89 -13.07
C GLU A 549 2.98 30.56 -13.79
N ILE A 550 3.03 30.28 -15.10
CA ILE A 550 1.85 29.91 -15.91
C ILE A 550 1.24 28.59 -15.40
N PHE A 551 2.08 27.58 -15.14
CA PHE A 551 1.61 26.30 -14.59
C PHE A 551 1.14 26.41 -13.13
N ALA A 552 1.77 27.27 -12.33
CA ALA A 552 1.35 27.52 -10.94
C ALA A 552 0.02 28.26 -10.85
N ALA A 553 -0.28 29.17 -11.78
CA ALA A 553 -1.56 29.87 -11.86
C ALA A 553 -2.73 28.91 -12.13
N ARG A 554 -2.54 27.91 -13.02
CA ARG A 554 -3.55 26.87 -13.28
C ARG A 554 -3.82 25.99 -12.06
N LYS A 555 -2.79 25.68 -11.28
CA LYS A 555 -2.93 24.87 -10.05
C LYS A 555 -3.68 25.61 -8.93
N LYS A 556 -3.81 26.94 -9.02
CA LYS A 556 -4.48 27.80 -8.03
C LYS A 556 -5.91 28.19 -8.39
N ALA A 557 -6.39 27.93 -9.62
CA ALA A 557 -7.77 28.23 -10.00
C ALA A 557 -8.70 27.08 -9.56
N PRO A 558 -9.66 27.29 -8.64
CA PRO A 558 -10.64 26.27 -8.27
C PRO A 558 -11.55 25.98 -9.47
N ASN A 559 -11.63 24.71 -9.85
CA ASN A 559 -12.51 24.28 -10.93
C ASN A 559 -13.96 24.22 -10.38
N LYS A 560 -14.66 25.36 -10.38
CA LYS A 560 -16.03 25.50 -9.85
C LYS A 560 -17.01 24.43 -10.40
N LYS A 561 -16.79 23.96 -11.63
CA LYS A 561 -17.58 22.88 -12.25
C LYS A 561 -17.33 21.52 -11.58
N GLN A 562 -16.08 21.24 -11.20
CA GLN A 562 -15.73 20.04 -10.46
C GLN A 562 -16.29 20.09 -9.03
N GLU A 563 -16.19 21.23 -8.35
CA GLU A 563 -16.76 21.42 -7.00
C GLU A 563 -18.29 21.26 -7.00
N ALA A 564 -19.00 21.82 -7.98
CA ALA A 564 -20.44 21.64 -8.11
C ALA A 564 -20.82 20.17 -8.41
N LYS A 565 -20.01 19.47 -9.20
CA LYS A 565 -20.21 18.04 -9.52
C LYS A 565 -19.95 17.17 -8.30
N ASP A 566 -18.89 17.44 -7.54
CA ASP A 566 -18.55 16.75 -6.29
C ASP A 566 -19.61 17.02 -5.23
N ALA A 567 -20.12 18.25 -5.16
CA ALA A 567 -21.18 18.61 -4.22
C ALA A 567 -22.50 17.89 -4.53
N ARG A 568 -22.91 17.91 -5.81
CA ARG A 568 -24.06 17.12 -6.27
C ARG A 568 -23.87 15.64 -6.00
N ALA A 569 -22.70 15.08 -6.31
CA ALA A 569 -22.39 13.68 -6.05
C ALA A 569 -22.46 13.36 -4.55
N ASN A 570 -22.02 14.25 -3.66
CA ASN A 570 -22.12 14.08 -2.22
C ASN A 570 -23.58 14.04 -1.74
N VAL A 571 -24.42 14.97 -2.20
CA VAL A 571 -25.85 14.99 -1.84
C VAL A 571 -26.56 13.73 -2.36
N VAL A 572 -26.34 13.36 -3.62
CA VAL A 572 -26.93 12.13 -4.20
C VAL A 572 -26.46 10.89 -3.45
N ASN A 573 -25.16 10.80 -3.16
CA ASN A 573 -24.61 9.70 -2.41
C ASN A 573 -25.18 9.63 -0.99
N LEU A 574 -25.35 10.77 -0.32
CA LEU A 574 -25.92 10.84 1.01
C LEU A 574 -27.38 10.37 1.00
N LYS A 575 -28.18 10.78 0.02
CA LYS A 575 -29.58 10.34 -0.13
C LYS A 575 -29.71 8.84 -0.42
N ASN A 576 -28.75 8.26 -1.14
CA ASN A 576 -28.75 6.84 -1.49
C ASN A 576 -28.31 5.92 -0.34
N ARG A 577 -27.63 6.46 0.68
CA ARG A 577 -27.05 5.72 1.80
C ARG A 577 -27.99 5.70 2.99
#